data_AF-A0A804LE13-F1
#
_entry.id   AF-A0A804LE13-F1
#
_cell.length_a   1.000
_cell.length_b   1.000
_cell.length_c   1.000
_cell.angle_alpha   90.00
_cell.angle_beta   90.00
_cell.angle_gamma   90.00
#
_symmetry.space_group_name_H-M   'P 1'
#
loop_
_entity.id
_entity.type
_entity.pdbx_description
1 polymer ?
#
loop_
_entity_poly.entity_id
_entity_poly.type
_entity_poly.pdbx_seq_one_letter_code
_entity_poly.pdbx_strand_id
1 'polypeptide(L)'
;MPLVSFMFLRDLCIQVGSNCLDTCLKGIYKAYLVNCKLSKSISGSKQQHIQFLGNCVRELYSLDPQSAYQHAFIFIHQLGVILRGALTERGPK
;
A
#
# COMPACT_ATOMS: atom_id res chain seq x y z
N MET A 1 -7.92 11.04 15.47
CA MET A 1 -7.21 12.01 14.60
C MET A 1 -6.18 11.30 13.73
N PRO A 2 -6.58 10.56 12.67
CA PRO A 2 -5.64 9.77 11.86
C PRO A 2 -4.58 10.61 11.13
N LEU A 3 -4.94 11.82 10.70
CA LEU A 3 -4.05 12.73 9.98
C LEU A 3 -2.83 13.13 10.82
N VAL A 4 -3.04 13.54 12.07
CA VAL A 4 -1.94 13.98 12.95
C VAL A 4 -0.98 12.82 13.23
N SER A 5 -1.51 11.63 13.47
CA SER A 5 -0.70 10.41 13.64
C SER A 5 0.12 10.08 12.39
N PHE A 6 -0.47 10.24 11.20
CA PHE A 6 0.26 10.07 9.94
C PHE A 6 1.36 11.12 9.75
N MET A 7 1.09 12.39 10.06
CA MET A 7 2.10 13.46 9.96
C MET A 7 3.28 13.19 10.90
N PHE A 8 3.02 12.72 12.12
CA PHE A 8 4.07 12.30 13.04
C PHE A 8 4.90 11.12 12.49
N LEU A 9 4.25 10.10 11.92
CA LEU A 9 4.96 8.98 11.29
C LEU A 9 5.83 9.43 10.11
N ARG A 10 5.32 10.36 9.29
CA ARG A 10 6.07 10.93 8.15
C ARG A 10 7.30 11.70 8.63
N ASP A 11 7.14 12.55 9.63
CA ASP A 11 8.25 13.30 10.23
C ASP A 11 9.29 12.36 10.86
N LEU A 12 8.83 11.33 11.56
CA LEU A 12 9.70 10.28 12.11
C LEU A 12 10.49 9.55 11.01
N CYS A 13 9.86 9.20 9.89
CA CYS A 13 10.56 8.57 8.77
C CYS A 13 11.65 9.47 8.18
N ILE A 14 11.39 10.79 8.11
CA ILE A 14 12.36 11.77 7.61
C ILE A 14 13.54 11.91 8.59
N GLN A 15 13.28 11.92 9.89
CA GLN A 15 14.31 12.12 10.91
C GLN A 15 15.13 10.87 11.23
N VAL A 16 14.50 9.71 11.31
CA VAL A 16 15.13 8.43 11.71
C VAL A 16 15.82 7.74 10.53
N GLY A 17 15.39 8.03 9.30
CA GLY A 17 16.02 7.54 8.07
C GLY A 17 15.41 6.26 7.50
N SER A 18 16.14 5.65 6.55
CA SER A 18 15.62 4.64 5.61
C SER A 18 15.07 3.37 6.26
N ASN A 19 15.66 2.89 7.36
CA ASN A 19 15.19 1.69 8.05
C ASN A 19 13.77 1.87 8.63
N CYS A 20 13.49 3.05 9.19
CA CYS A 20 12.16 3.41 9.66
C CYS A 20 11.20 3.51 8.48
N LEU A 21 11.61 4.19 7.41
CA LEU A 21 10.81 4.35 6.21
C LEU A 21 10.42 3.00 5.59
N ASP A 22 11.35 2.08 5.39
CA ASP A 22 11.07 0.74 4.84
C ASP A 22 10.04 -0.03 5.68
N THR A 23 10.18 0.01 7.00
CA THR A 23 9.22 -0.60 7.93
C THR A 23 7.84 0.05 7.82
N CYS A 24 7.78 1.38 7.76
CA CYS A 24 6.54 2.14 7.63
C CYS A 24 5.87 1.93 6.26
N LEU A 25 6.63 1.85 5.16
CA LEU A 25 6.14 1.55 3.81
C LEU A 25 5.46 0.17 3.76
N LYS A 26 6.10 -0.85 4.35
CA LYS A 26 5.52 -2.21 4.45
C LYS A 26 4.26 -2.21 5.32
N GLY A 27 4.30 -1.53 6.47
CA GLY A 27 3.18 -1.44 7.39
C GLY A 27 1.96 -0.74 6.78
N ILE A 28 2.16 0.43 6.18
CA ILE A 28 1.07 1.23 5.59
C ILE A 28 0.46 0.55 4.37
N TYR A 29 1.28 -0.09 3.53
CA TYR A 29 0.80 -0.86 2.39
C TYR A 29 -0.05 -2.05 2.84
N LYS A 30 0.39 -2.79 3.88
CA LYS A 30 -0.38 -3.89 4.46
C LYS A 30 -1.71 -3.41 5.03
N ALA A 31 -1.71 -2.29 5.77
CA ALA A 31 -2.93 -1.70 6.30
C ALA A 31 -3.92 -1.30 5.19
N TYR A 32 -3.42 -0.64 4.14
CA TYR A 32 -4.22 -0.30 2.96
C TYR A 32 -4.83 -1.55 2.31
N LEU A 33 -4.02 -2.58 2.04
CA LEU A 33 -4.46 -3.81 1.40
C LEU A 33 -5.55 -4.54 2.20
N VAL A 34 -5.40 -4.64 3.52
CA VAL A 34 -6.40 -5.29 4.39
C VAL A 34 -7.74 -4.54 4.34
N ASN A 35 -7.70 -3.21 4.33
CA ASN A 35 -8.91 -2.39 4.22
C ASN A 35 -9.57 -2.50 2.84
N CYS A 36 -8.79 -2.63 1.76
CA CYS A 36 -9.30 -2.88 0.41
C CYS A 36 -9.93 -4.27 0.27
N LYS A 37 -9.32 -5.34 0.82
CA LYS A 37 -9.84 -6.73 0.68
C LYS A 37 -11.19 -6.94 1.36
N LEU A 38 -11.49 -6.19 2.42
CA LEU A 38 -12.73 -6.32 3.18
C LEU A 38 -13.91 -5.55 2.55
N SER A 39 -13.75 -5.03 1.33
CA SER A 39 -14.69 -4.12 0.67
C SER A 39 -15.90 -4.80 0.02
N LYS A 40 -16.24 -6.06 0.35
CA LYS A 40 -17.38 -6.77 -0.28
C LYS A 40 -18.74 -6.06 -0.11
N SER A 41 -18.85 -5.18 0.88
CA SER A 41 -19.96 -4.23 1.03
C SER A 41 -19.38 -2.88 1.44
N ILE A 42 -19.23 -1.97 0.46
CA ILE A 42 -18.65 -0.65 0.68
C ILE A 42 -19.75 0.30 1.15
N SER A 43 -19.86 0.48 2.46
CA SER A 43 -20.49 1.68 2.99
C SER A 43 -19.66 2.90 2.58
N GLY A 44 -20.29 4.02 2.22
CA GLY A 44 -19.60 5.23 1.75
C GLY A 44 -18.50 5.73 2.69
N SER A 45 -18.67 5.55 4.01
CA SER A 45 -17.66 5.89 5.02
C SER A 45 -16.38 5.06 4.91
N LYS A 46 -16.50 3.75 4.58
CA LYS A 46 -15.33 2.89 4.36
C LYS A 46 -14.54 3.30 3.13
N GLN A 47 -15.21 3.75 2.07
CA GLN A 47 -14.54 4.23 0.87
C GLN A 47 -13.69 5.46 1.15
N GLN A 48 -14.21 6.42 1.93
CA GLN A 48 -13.46 7.61 2.34
C GLN A 48 -12.22 7.24 3.16
N HIS A 49 -12.34 6.25 4.05
CA HIS A 49 -11.19 5.75 4.82
C HIS A 49 -10.13 5.09 3.92
N ILE A 50 -10.54 4.28 2.94
CA ILE A 50 -9.62 3.67 1.97
C ILE A 50 -8.93 4.73 1.12
N GLN A 51 -9.65 5.77 0.69
CA GLN A 51 -9.08 6.90 -0.04
C GLN A 51 -8.05 7.66 0.80
N PHE A 52 -8.36 7.93 2.07
CA PHE A 52 -7.42 8.55 3.00
C PHE A 52 -6.15 7.71 3.15
N LEU A 53 -6.28 6.39 3.40
CA LEU A 53 -5.14 5.49 3.47
C LEU A 53 -4.34 5.48 2.17
N GLY A 54 -5.01 5.49 1.01
CA GLY A 54 -4.35 5.58 -0.30
C GLY A 54 -3.51 6.86 -0.45
N ASN A 55 -4.02 7.99 0.01
CA ASN A 55 -3.27 9.26 0.02
C ASN A 55 -2.06 9.19 0.96
N CYS A 56 -2.21 8.61 2.16
CA CYS A 56 -1.10 8.41 3.09
C CYS A 56 -0.02 7.48 2.53
N VAL A 57 -0.42 6.39 1.86
CA VAL A 57 0.51 5.48 1.16
C VAL A 57 1.31 6.26 0.12
N ARG A 58 0.62 7.02 -0.75
CA ARG A 58 1.29 7.83 -1.79
C ARG A 58 2.26 8.85 -1.21
N GLU A 59 1.87 9.54 -0.15
CA GLU A 59 2.69 10.55 0.51
C GLU A 59 3.92 9.94 1.21
N LEU A 60 3.83 8.71 1.71
CA LEU A 60 5.00 8.05 2.31
C LEU A 60 5.97 7.51 1.26
N TYR A 61 5.44 6.94 0.17
CA TYR A 61 6.26 6.46 -0.96
C TYR A 61 6.95 7.60 -1.73
N SER A 62 6.44 8.84 -1.65
CA SER A 62 7.11 9.99 -2.28
C SER A 62 8.40 10.40 -1.57
N LEU A 63 8.60 9.99 -0.30
CA LEU A 63 9.82 10.29 0.46
C LEU A 63 11.05 9.57 -0.10
N ASP A 64 10.88 8.38 -0.67
CA ASP A 64 11.97 7.63 -1.31
C ASP A 64 11.49 6.97 -2.62
N PRO A 65 11.66 7.68 -3.75
CA PRO A 65 11.32 7.17 -5.08
C PRO A 65 12.05 5.89 -5.48
N GLN A 66 13.26 5.63 -4.95
CA GLN A 66 14.02 4.42 -5.29
C GLN A 66 13.39 3.19 -4.66
N SER A 67 13.11 3.24 -3.35
CA SER A 67 12.37 2.17 -2.66
C SER A 67 10.98 1.97 -3.24
N ALA A 68 10.28 3.07 -3.59
CA ALA A 68 8.99 3.02 -4.25
C ALA A 68 9.06 2.24 -5.58
N TYR A 69 10.06 2.53 -6.41
CA TYR A 69 10.28 1.83 -7.67
C TYR A 69 10.55 0.33 -7.47
N GLN A 70 11.43 -0.02 -6.52
CA GLN A 70 11.74 -1.42 -6.22
C GLN A 70 10.49 -2.20 -5.78
N HIS A 71 9.68 -1.61 -4.90
CA HIS A 71 8.41 -2.20 -4.48
C HIS A 71 7.44 -2.36 -5.66
N ALA A 72 7.28 -1.32 -6.49
CA ALA A 72 6.41 -1.39 -7.67
C ALA A 72 6.84 -2.50 -8.63
N PHE A 73 8.15 -2.60 -8.92
CA PHE A 73 8.70 -3.62 -9.80
C PHE A 73 8.37 -5.04 -9.31
N ILE A 74 8.60 -5.31 -8.02
CA ILE A 74 8.30 -6.60 -7.40
C ILE A 74 6.80 -6.91 -7.49
N PHE A 75 5.94 -5.94 -7.17
CA PHE A 75 4.49 -6.13 -7.19
C PHE A 75 3.94 -6.39 -8.59
N ILE A 76 4.46 -5.68 -9.60
CA ILE A 76 4.07 -5.91 -11.01
C ILE A 76 4.48 -7.31 -11.45
N HIS A 77 5.69 -7.75 -11.08
CA HIS A 77 6.14 -9.10 -11.40
C HIS A 77 5.28 -10.18 -10.72
N GLN A 78 4.97 -10.01 -9.43
CA GLN A 78 4.07 -10.90 -8.69
C GLN A 78 2.67 -10.95 -9.30
N LEU A 79 2.13 -9.80 -9.70
CA LEU A 79 0.87 -9.72 -10.42
C LEU A 79 0.92 -10.51 -11.73
N GLY A 80 2.00 -10.36 -12.52
CA GLY A 80 2.19 -11.13 -13.75
C GLY A 80 2.20 -12.65 -13.51
N VAL A 81 2.86 -13.11 -12.44
CA VAL A 81 2.87 -14.53 -12.04
C VAL A 81 1.45 -15.00 -11.66
N ILE A 82 0.72 -14.20 -10.88
CA ILE A 82 -0.66 -14.51 -10.47
C ILE A 82 -1.58 -14.59 -11.69
N LEU A 83 -1.47 -13.63 -12.62
CA LEU A 83 -2.29 -13.61 -13.84
C LEU A 83 -2.00 -14.83 -14.74
N ARG A 84 -0.73 -15.22 -14.89
CA ARG A 84 -0.36 -16.42 -15.64
C ARG A 84 -0.90 -17.69 -14.97
N GLY A 85 -0.81 -17.77 -13.64
CA GLY A 85 -1.41 -18.84 -12.86
C GLY A 85 -2.93 -18.92 -13.08
N ALA A 86 -3.64 -17.80 -12.93
CA ALA A 86 -5.09 -17.73 -13.12
C ALA A 86 -5.53 -18.13 -14.54
N LEU A 87 -4.76 -17.73 -15.57
CA LEU A 87 -5.01 -18.12 -16.96
C LEU A 87 -4.78 -19.62 -17.20
N THR A 88 -3.83 -20.23 -16.50
CA THR A 88 -3.48 -21.66 -16.64
C THR A 88 -4.42 -22.56 -15.85
N GLU A 89 -4.77 -22.19 -14.61
CA GLU A 89 -5.53 -23.04 -13.69
C GLU A 89 -7.03 -23.10 -14.02
N ARG A 90 -7.56 -22.19 -14.83
CA ARG A 90 -9.01 -22.18 -15.15
C ARG A 90 -9.42 -21.52 -16.46
N GLY A 91 -8.61 -21.62 -17.50
CA GLY A 91 -9.15 -21.56 -18.86
C GLY A 91 -9.49 -22.97 -19.34
N PRO A 92 -10.47 -23.72 -18.77
CA PRO A 92 -11.82 -23.74 -19.36
C PRO A 92 -12.98 -24.27 -18.44
N LYS A 93 -14.13 -23.59 -18.42
CA LYS A 93 -15.52 -24.13 -18.39
C LYS A 93 -16.53 -23.02 -18.08
#